data_AF-A0A3D5AHI0-F1
#
_entry.id   AF-A0A3D5AHI0-F1
#
_cell.length_a   1.000
_cell.length_b   1.000
_cell.length_c   1.000
_cell.angle_alpha   90.00
_cell.angle_beta   90.00
_cell.angle_gamma   90.00
#
_symmetry.space_group_name_H-M   'P 1'
#
loop_
_entity.id
_entity.type
_entity.pdbx_description
1 polymer ?
#
loop_
_entity_poly.entity_id
_entity_poly.type
_entity_poly.pdbx_seq_one_letter_code
_entity_poly.pdbx_strand_id
1 'polypeptide(L)'
;MLDENKFNELKKEYKNILEKLASPELISDFRKLEELSKKESHIKKIIEKNEELIGAKKNISENENIITSNEDEELTKIAEEEINQDNEKIKILEEELKTILEGSKEKIGEIIMEIRPGAGGEESALFAKKIFDMYARFAENKNWKITILSATETNLRGLKEIIFNVKNGNVFDILKYEAGVHRVQRIPETEKSGRTHTSTVTVAILPKAKDEELEIKPQDLRIDTYRASGPGGQYVNKRESAVRITHMPTGIAVASQTS
;
A
#
# COMPACT_ATOMS: atom_id res chain seq x y z
N MET A 1 -9.84 23.44 -2.30
CA MET A 1 -11.28 23.10 -2.25
C MET A 1 -11.60 22.15 -3.40
N LEU A 2 -12.40 21.11 -3.16
CA LEU A 2 -12.93 20.28 -4.23
C LEU A 2 -13.92 21.09 -5.07
N ASP A 3 -13.90 20.92 -6.40
CA ASP A 3 -14.96 21.46 -7.25
C ASP A 3 -16.33 20.99 -6.77
N GLU A 4 -17.30 21.90 -6.73
CA GLU A 4 -18.65 21.64 -6.22
C GLU A 4 -19.33 20.48 -6.96
N ASN A 5 -19.09 20.36 -8.27
CA ASN A 5 -19.54 19.23 -9.07
C ASN A 5 -18.92 17.90 -8.60
N LYS A 6 -17.61 17.90 -8.34
CA LYS A 6 -16.85 16.71 -7.91
C LYS A 6 -17.23 16.29 -6.49
N PHE A 7 -17.54 17.24 -5.62
CA PHE A 7 -18.06 16.97 -4.28
C PHE A 7 -19.45 16.33 -4.32
N ASN A 8 -20.34 16.83 -5.19
CA ASN A 8 -21.67 16.25 -5.39
C ASN A 8 -21.61 14.84 -5.99
N GLU A 9 -20.65 14.56 -6.88
CA GLU A 9 -20.38 13.21 -7.36
C GLU A 9 -19.93 12.26 -6.24
N LEU A 10 -18.99 12.69 -5.40
CA LEU A 10 -18.53 11.89 -4.24
C LEU A 10 -19.68 11.58 -3.26
N LYS A 11 -20.58 12.53 -3.03
CA LYS A 11 -21.79 12.30 -2.20
C LYS A 11 -22.73 11.26 -2.81
N LYS A 12 -22.93 11.29 -4.13
CA LYS A 12 -23.72 10.27 -4.84
C LYS A 12 -23.05 8.91 -4.75
N GLU A 13 -21.74 8.85 -4.95
CA GLU A 13 -20.96 7.62 -4.85
C GLU A 13 -21.02 7.03 -3.43
N TYR A 14 -20.85 7.86 -2.41
CA TYR A 14 -20.98 7.47 -1.00
C TYR A 14 -22.36 6.84 -0.71
N LYS A 15 -23.44 7.47 -1.17
CA LYS A 15 -24.79 6.95 -1.02
C LYS A 15 -24.97 5.58 -1.71
N ASN A 16 -24.48 5.45 -2.94
CA ASN A 16 -24.52 4.18 -3.67
C ASN A 16 -23.74 3.06 -2.96
N ILE A 17 -22.61 3.39 -2.31
CA ILE A 17 -21.82 2.42 -1.54
C ILE A 17 -22.58 1.98 -0.29
N LEU A 18 -23.21 2.91 0.43
CA LEU A 18 -24.04 2.58 1.60
C LEU A 18 -25.20 1.67 1.23
N GLU A 19 -25.86 1.92 0.10
CA GLU A 19 -26.94 1.05 -0.40
C GLU A 19 -26.43 -0.36 -0.73
N LYS A 20 -25.23 -0.49 -1.31
CA LYS A 20 -24.58 -1.78 -1.58
C LYS A 20 -24.15 -2.51 -0.31
N LEU A 21 -23.64 -1.79 0.70
CA LEU A 21 -23.24 -2.38 1.99
C LEU A 21 -24.45 -2.87 2.79
N ALA A 22 -25.63 -2.28 2.57
CA ALA A 22 -26.87 -2.70 3.20
C ALA A 22 -27.54 -3.90 2.49
N SER A 23 -27.04 -4.36 1.33
CA SER A 23 -27.66 -5.44 0.58
C SER A 23 -27.33 -6.82 1.19
N PRO A 24 -28.34 -7.69 1.41
CA PRO A 24 -28.11 -9.03 1.98
C PRO A 24 -27.21 -9.93 1.11
N GLU A 25 -27.17 -9.68 -0.19
CA GLU A 25 -26.37 -10.42 -1.17
C GLU A 25 -24.86 -10.26 -0.93
N LEU A 26 -24.44 -9.12 -0.38
CA LEU A 26 -23.03 -8.78 -0.19
C LEU A 26 -22.42 -9.40 1.08
N ILE A 27 -23.27 -9.81 2.03
CA ILE A 27 -22.86 -10.47 3.28
C ILE A 27 -22.21 -11.84 2.99
N SER A 28 -22.52 -12.44 1.83
CA SER A 28 -21.95 -13.72 1.40
C SER A 28 -20.56 -13.60 0.76
N ASP A 29 -20.12 -12.39 0.37
CA ASP A 29 -18.83 -12.13 -0.27
C ASP A 29 -17.96 -11.21 0.62
N PHE A 30 -17.24 -11.83 1.56
CA PHE A 30 -16.41 -11.14 2.55
C PHE A 30 -15.36 -10.20 1.92
N ARG A 31 -14.85 -10.53 0.72
CA ARG A 31 -13.83 -9.71 0.03
C ARG A 31 -14.44 -8.44 -0.54
N LYS A 32 -15.58 -8.53 -1.24
CA LYS A 32 -16.30 -7.34 -1.71
C LYS A 32 -16.76 -6.45 -0.57
N LEU A 33 -17.14 -7.04 0.56
CA LEU A 33 -17.49 -6.31 1.76
C LEU A 33 -16.28 -5.52 2.29
N GLU A 34 -15.11 -6.16 2.40
CA GLU A 34 -13.88 -5.48 2.84
C GLU A 34 -13.48 -4.32 1.92
N GLU A 35 -13.55 -4.51 0.60
CA GLU A 35 -13.25 -3.47 -0.39
C GLU A 35 -14.23 -2.29 -0.30
N LEU A 36 -15.53 -2.57 -0.25
CA LEU A 36 -16.56 -1.53 -0.16
C LEU A 36 -16.51 -0.78 1.17
N SER A 37 -16.22 -1.44 2.29
CA SER A 37 -16.03 -0.78 3.59
C SER A 37 -14.79 0.12 3.60
N LYS A 38 -13.68 -0.29 2.98
CA LYS A 38 -12.50 0.57 2.83
C LYS A 38 -12.81 1.81 2.00
N LYS A 39 -13.53 1.62 0.89
CA LYS A 39 -13.93 2.71 0.00
C LYS A 39 -14.91 3.68 0.66
N GLU A 40 -15.90 3.17 1.39
CA GLU A 40 -16.84 3.95 2.20
C GLU A 40 -16.09 4.83 3.20
N SER A 41 -15.19 4.24 3.99
CA SER A 41 -14.44 4.97 5.03
C SER A 41 -13.58 6.07 4.43
N HIS A 42 -12.98 5.82 3.26
CA HIS A 42 -12.17 6.81 2.55
C HIS A 42 -13.02 8.00 2.05
N ILE A 43 -14.12 7.73 1.36
CA ILE A 43 -15.01 8.77 0.83
C ILE A 43 -15.64 9.56 1.96
N LYS A 44 -16.06 8.90 3.04
CA LYS A 44 -16.61 9.55 4.24
C LYS A 44 -15.65 10.60 4.80
N LYS A 45 -14.36 10.26 4.96
CA LYS A 45 -13.34 11.20 5.44
C LYS A 45 -13.18 12.41 4.53
N ILE A 46 -13.23 12.22 3.21
CA ILE A 46 -13.18 13.33 2.24
C ILE A 46 -14.40 14.23 2.42
N ILE A 47 -15.58 13.64 2.59
CA ILE A 47 -16.83 14.39 2.75
C ILE A 47 -16.80 15.23 4.03
N GLU A 48 -16.52 14.60 5.18
CA GLU A 48 -16.46 15.26 6.49
C GLU A 48 -15.47 16.43 6.48
N LYS A 49 -14.26 16.22 5.94
CA LYS A 49 -13.23 17.27 5.87
C LYS A 49 -13.61 18.43 4.95
N ASN A 50 -14.27 18.14 3.84
CA ASN A 50 -14.74 19.20 2.94
C ASN A 50 -15.92 19.97 3.55
N GLU A 51 -16.79 19.32 4.34
CA GLU A 51 -17.87 19.99 5.08
C GLU A 51 -17.33 20.89 6.19
N GLU A 52 -16.32 20.45 6.95
CA GLU A 52 -15.60 21.29 7.92
C GLU A 52 -15.03 22.55 7.27
N LEU A 53 -14.44 22.41 6.08
CA LEU A 53 -13.86 23.53 5.32
C LEU A 53 -14.92 24.50 4.80
N ILE A 54 -16.06 24.00 4.32
CA ILE A 54 -17.20 24.84 3.92
C ILE A 54 -17.74 25.61 5.14
N GLY A 55 -17.86 24.95 6.29
CA GLY A 55 -18.30 25.56 7.54
C GLY A 55 -17.38 26.72 7.98
N ALA A 56 -16.06 26.50 8.01
CA ALA A 56 -15.10 27.54 8.38
C ALA A 56 -15.16 28.76 7.43
N LYS A 57 -15.34 28.54 6.12
CA LYS A 57 -15.51 29.64 5.15
C LYS A 57 -16.82 30.40 5.34
N LYS A 58 -17.89 29.70 5.73
CA LYS A 58 -19.18 30.32 6.04
C LYS A 58 -19.07 31.22 7.27
N ASN A 59 -18.39 30.76 8.32
CA ASN A 59 -18.13 31.55 9.52
C ASN A 59 -17.33 32.83 9.19
N ILE A 60 -16.27 32.73 8.37
CA ILE A 60 -15.52 33.91 7.92
C ILE A 60 -16.44 34.90 7.23
N SER A 61 -17.27 34.44 6.28
CA SER A 61 -18.20 35.33 5.57
C SER A 61 -19.24 35.97 6.50
N GLU A 62 -19.74 35.25 7.51
CA GLU A 62 -20.66 35.78 8.52
C GLU A 62 -19.97 36.85 9.38
N ASN A 63 -18.73 36.60 9.81
CA ASN A 63 -17.94 37.54 10.61
C ASN A 63 -17.48 38.77 9.81
N GLU A 64 -17.18 38.63 8.51
CA GLU A 64 -16.92 39.77 7.61
C GLU A 64 -18.14 40.71 7.51
N ASN A 65 -19.36 40.16 7.52
CA ASN A 65 -20.57 40.96 7.55
C ASN A 65 -20.74 41.74 8.87
N ILE A 66 -20.35 41.14 10.01
CA ILE A 66 -20.37 41.80 11.33
C ILE A 66 -19.35 42.96 11.35
N ILE A 67 -18.15 42.75 10.81
CA ILE A 67 -17.14 43.83 10.71
C ILE A 67 -17.65 44.96 9.80
N THR A 68 -18.35 44.62 8.71
CA THR A 68 -18.88 45.59 7.75
C THR A 68 -20.04 46.41 8.33
N SER A 69 -20.89 45.83 9.18
CA SER A 69 -21.97 46.57 9.84
C SER A 69 -21.44 47.58 10.85
N ASN A 70 -20.28 47.30 11.47
CA ASN A 70 -19.52 48.19 12.36
C ASN A 70 -20.40 48.82 13.47
N GLU A 71 -21.37 48.06 13.97
CA GLU A 71 -22.35 48.52 14.95
C GLU A 71 -21.81 48.53 16.38
N ASP A 72 -20.81 47.69 16.68
CA ASP A 72 -20.21 47.55 18.00
C ASP A 72 -18.71 47.19 17.89
N GLU A 73 -17.85 48.00 18.49
CA GLU A 73 -16.39 47.88 18.44
C GLU A 73 -15.86 46.63 19.20
N GLU A 74 -16.59 46.15 20.20
CA GLU A 74 -16.27 44.91 20.91
C GLU A 74 -16.61 43.68 20.07
N LEU A 75 -17.77 43.70 19.38
CA LEU A 75 -18.16 42.63 18.45
C LEU A 75 -17.24 42.55 17.24
N THR A 76 -16.81 43.69 16.69
CA THR A 76 -15.86 43.74 15.57
C THR A 76 -14.52 43.07 15.94
N LYS A 77 -14.00 43.32 17.15
CA LYS A 77 -12.74 42.69 17.62
C LYS A 77 -12.87 41.18 17.79
N ILE A 78 -14.00 40.71 18.31
CA ILE A 78 -14.29 39.26 18.44
C ILE A 78 -14.36 38.61 17.06
N ALA A 79 -15.04 39.25 16.10
CA ALA A 79 -15.15 38.77 14.73
C ALA A 79 -13.78 38.69 14.03
N GLU A 80 -12.88 39.67 14.23
CA GLU A 80 -11.51 39.64 13.71
C GLU A 80 -10.67 38.48 14.27
N GLU A 81 -10.77 38.20 15.57
CA GLU A 81 -10.09 37.07 16.20
C GLU A 81 -10.59 35.72 15.67
N GLU A 82 -11.91 35.56 15.54
CA GLU A 82 -12.52 34.35 14.98
C GLU A 82 -12.13 34.12 13.52
N ILE A 83 -12.11 35.18 12.69
CA ILE A 83 -11.63 35.08 11.30
C ILE A 83 -10.18 34.59 11.24
N ASN A 84 -9.32 35.06 12.13
CA ASN A 84 -7.93 34.61 12.17
C ASN A 84 -7.83 33.11 12.54
N GLN A 85 -8.60 32.66 13.53
CA GLN A 85 -8.67 31.25 13.91
C GLN A 85 -9.20 30.37 12.77
N ASP A 86 -10.28 30.80 12.11
CA ASP A 86 -10.86 30.05 10.99
C ASP A 86 -9.93 30.04 9.77
N ASN A 87 -9.15 31.08 9.52
CA ASN A 87 -8.13 31.10 8.47
C ASN A 87 -6.99 30.09 8.73
N GLU A 88 -6.51 29.96 9.96
CA GLU A 88 -5.54 28.93 10.33
C GLU A 88 -6.14 27.52 10.17
N LYS A 89 -7.39 27.34 10.62
CA LYS A 89 -8.13 26.10 10.47
C LYS A 89 -8.32 25.72 9.00
N ILE A 90 -8.64 26.67 8.13
CA ILE A 90 -8.76 26.42 6.68
C ILE A 90 -7.43 25.94 6.10
N LYS A 91 -6.29 26.54 6.45
CA LYS A 91 -4.98 26.09 5.95
C LYS A 91 -4.71 24.63 6.31
N ILE A 92 -4.97 24.26 7.56
CA ILE A 92 -4.81 22.87 8.04
C ILE A 92 -5.76 21.94 7.28
N LEU A 93 -7.05 22.29 7.18
CA LEU A 93 -8.05 21.48 6.48
C LEU A 93 -7.75 21.32 4.99
N GLU A 94 -7.22 22.35 4.33
CA GLU A 94 -6.82 22.28 2.91
C GLU A 94 -5.63 21.32 2.71
N GLU A 95 -4.66 21.32 3.61
CA GLU A 95 -3.51 20.42 3.57
C GLU A 95 -3.90 18.96 3.88
N GLU A 96 -4.78 18.75 4.88
CA GLU A 96 -5.36 17.44 5.19
C GLU A 96 -6.16 16.90 4.00
N LEU A 97 -7.04 17.71 3.41
CA LEU A 97 -7.86 17.31 2.27
C LEU A 97 -7.00 17.00 1.04
N LYS A 98 -5.97 17.83 0.78
CA LYS A 98 -5.00 17.56 -0.28
C LYS A 98 -4.29 16.23 -0.07
N THR A 99 -3.84 15.95 1.15
CA THR A 99 -3.19 14.69 1.52
C THR A 99 -4.11 13.48 1.32
N ILE A 100 -5.40 13.61 1.68
CA ILE A 100 -6.39 12.54 1.50
C ILE A 100 -6.64 12.29 0.00
N LEU A 101 -6.77 13.36 -0.80
CA LEU A 101 -7.01 13.28 -2.24
C LEU A 101 -5.80 12.73 -3.02
N GLU A 102 -4.59 13.17 -2.67
CA GLU A 102 -3.33 12.64 -3.23
C GLU A 102 -3.07 11.20 -2.78
N GLY A 103 -3.52 10.82 -1.58
CA GLY A 103 -3.46 9.48 -1.03
C GLY A 103 -4.38 8.44 -1.70
N SER A 104 -5.09 8.80 -2.77
CA SER A 104 -5.96 7.91 -3.56
C SER A 104 -5.21 6.98 -4.53
N LYS A 105 -3.90 7.16 -4.73
CA LYS A 105 -3.05 6.06 -5.20
C LYS A 105 -2.92 5.10 -4.01
N GLU A 106 -3.45 3.88 -4.14
CA GLU A 106 -3.31 2.84 -3.12
C GLU A 106 -1.89 2.88 -2.56
N LYS A 107 -1.74 3.39 -1.33
CA LYS A 107 -0.44 3.41 -0.68
C LYS A 107 -0.04 1.96 -0.58
N ILE A 108 1.06 1.62 -1.23
CA ILE A 108 1.61 0.27 -1.16
C ILE A 108 2.03 0.07 0.29
N GLY A 109 1.13 -0.55 1.05
CA GLY A 109 1.24 -0.69 2.50
C GLY A 109 2.08 -1.88 2.92
N GLU A 110 2.62 -2.60 1.94
CA GLU A 110 3.42 -3.79 2.16
C GLU A 110 4.64 -3.79 1.25
N ILE A 111 5.81 -3.96 1.85
CA ILE A 111 7.08 -4.07 1.15
C ILE A 111 7.79 -5.36 1.53
N ILE A 112 8.69 -5.79 0.66
CA ILE A 112 9.76 -6.70 1.00
C ILE A 112 11.04 -5.88 1.08
N MET A 113 11.69 -5.92 2.24
CA MET A 113 13.00 -5.32 2.44
C MET A 113 14.04 -6.42 2.50
N GLU A 114 15.18 -6.16 1.85
CA GLU A 114 16.31 -7.06 1.78
C GLU A 114 17.58 -6.31 2.17
N ILE A 115 18.32 -6.85 3.12
CA ILE A 115 19.57 -6.26 3.61
C ILE A 115 20.70 -7.27 3.34
N ARG A 116 21.71 -6.83 2.58
CA ARG A 116 22.89 -7.64 2.22
C ARG A 116 24.18 -6.89 2.58
N PRO A 117 25.15 -7.54 3.25
CA PRO A 117 26.50 -6.99 3.42
C PRO A 117 27.17 -6.72 2.07
N GLY A 118 27.87 -5.59 1.99
CA GLY A 118 28.76 -5.25 0.88
C GLY A 118 30.22 -5.46 1.27
N ALA A 119 31.07 -4.49 0.95
CA ALA A 119 32.49 -4.52 1.28
C ALA A 119 32.69 -4.40 2.80
N GLY A 120 33.60 -5.19 3.38
CA GLY A 120 33.89 -5.18 4.83
C GLY A 120 33.93 -6.53 5.52
N GLY A 121 33.59 -7.62 4.82
CA GLY A 121 33.68 -8.98 5.37
C GLY A 121 32.79 -9.18 6.59
N GLU A 122 33.34 -9.71 7.69
CA GLU A 122 32.58 -9.94 8.93
C GLU A 122 32.02 -8.63 9.53
N GLU A 123 32.70 -7.49 9.33
CA GLU A 123 32.22 -6.21 9.82
C GLU A 123 30.96 -5.74 9.08
N SER A 124 30.88 -5.97 7.76
CA SER A 124 29.66 -5.64 7.01
C SER A 124 28.48 -6.54 7.42
N ALA A 125 28.74 -7.78 7.83
CA ALA A 125 27.71 -8.67 8.38
C ALA A 125 27.19 -8.20 9.75
N LEU A 126 28.08 -7.73 10.64
CA LEU A 126 27.68 -7.11 11.91
C LEU A 126 26.93 -5.79 11.69
N PHE A 127 27.34 -5.01 10.69
CA PHE A 127 26.66 -3.76 10.34
C PHE A 127 25.27 -4.03 9.74
N ALA A 128 25.11 -5.04 8.88
CA ALA A 128 23.82 -5.45 8.33
C ALA A 128 22.81 -5.78 9.44
N LYS A 129 23.25 -6.46 10.50
CA LYS A 129 22.43 -6.71 11.68
C LYS A 129 22.00 -5.43 12.40
N LYS A 130 22.92 -4.48 12.61
CA LYS A 130 22.58 -3.19 13.23
C LYS A 130 21.58 -2.39 12.39
N ILE A 131 21.67 -2.46 11.05
CA ILE A 131 20.68 -1.84 10.15
C ILE A 131 19.32 -2.54 10.26
N PHE A 132 19.28 -3.86 10.33
CA PHE A 132 18.05 -4.59 10.59
C PHE A 132 17.42 -4.20 11.94
N ASP A 133 18.20 -4.19 13.01
CA ASP A 133 17.72 -3.81 14.35
C ASP A 133 17.18 -2.37 14.38
N MET A 134 17.80 -1.46 13.61
CA MET A 134 17.33 -0.08 13.43
C MET A 134 15.95 -0.06 12.77
N TYR A 135 15.76 -0.76 11.65
CA TYR A 135 14.46 -0.81 10.97
C TYR A 135 13.40 -1.57 11.79
N ALA A 136 13.79 -2.59 12.56
CA ALA A 136 12.89 -3.29 13.46
C ALA A 136 12.28 -2.36 14.50
N ARG A 137 13.13 -1.56 15.17
CA ARG A 137 12.68 -0.54 16.13
C ARG A 137 11.87 0.57 15.47
N PHE A 138 12.26 1.00 14.26
CA PHE A 138 11.52 2.01 13.51
C PHE A 138 10.10 1.52 13.16
N ALA A 139 9.98 0.26 12.73
CA ALA A 139 8.70 -0.37 12.43
C ALA A 139 7.82 -0.50 13.68
N GLU A 140 8.38 -0.91 14.83
CA GLU A 140 7.65 -0.95 16.11
C GLU A 140 7.08 0.42 16.48
N ASN A 141 7.89 1.49 16.39
CA ASN A 141 7.44 2.85 16.67
C ASN A 141 6.33 3.34 15.74
N LYS A 142 6.24 2.79 14.52
CA LYS A 142 5.20 3.09 13.53
C LYS A 142 4.03 2.11 13.57
N ASN A 143 3.98 1.18 14.53
CA ASN A 143 3.00 0.09 14.60
C ASN A 143 2.95 -0.77 13.32
N TRP A 144 4.09 -0.91 12.64
CA TRP A 144 4.24 -1.78 11.48
C TRP A 144 4.59 -3.19 11.92
N LYS A 145 4.05 -4.18 11.21
CA LYS A 145 4.33 -5.58 11.49
C LYS A 145 5.45 -6.07 10.58
N ILE A 146 6.53 -6.56 11.19
CA ILE A 146 7.62 -7.25 10.48
C ILE A 146 7.37 -8.76 10.50
N THR A 147 7.61 -9.42 9.37
CA THR A 147 7.64 -10.89 9.26
C THR A 147 8.91 -11.29 8.52
N ILE A 148 9.81 -12.01 9.19
CA ILE A 148 11.05 -12.50 8.57
C ILE A 148 10.69 -13.61 7.57
N LEU A 149 11.16 -13.48 6.34
CA LEU A 149 10.97 -14.47 5.27
C LEU A 149 12.18 -15.40 5.15
N SER A 150 13.38 -14.83 5.22
CA SER A 150 14.66 -15.54 5.18
C SER A 150 15.70 -14.77 6.00
N ALA A 151 16.55 -15.47 6.74
CA ALA A 151 17.68 -14.87 7.44
C ALA A 151 18.84 -15.87 7.46
N THR A 152 20.03 -15.42 7.07
CA THR A 152 21.26 -16.20 7.13
C THR A 152 22.25 -15.51 8.06
N GLU A 153 22.54 -16.15 9.19
CA GLU A 153 23.48 -15.62 10.19
C GLU A 153 24.94 -16.02 9.90
N THR A 154 25.89 -15.25 10.42
CA THR A 154 27.31 -15.62 10.48
C THR A 154 27.68 -16.18 11.85
N ASN A 155 28.85 -16.83 11.93
CA ASN A 155 29.39 -17.36 13.18
C ASN A 155 29.58 -16.30 14.26
N LEU A 156 29.77 -15.04 13.86
CA LEU A 156 29.91 -13.89 14.77
C LEU A 156 28.58 -13.19 15.06
N ARG A 157 27.44 -13.87 14.85
CA ARG A 157 26.08 -13.33 15.05
C ARG A 157 25.76 -12.13 14.16
N GLY A 158 26.48 -11.94 13.05
CA GLY A 158 26.12 -10.99 11.98
C GLY A 158 25.11 -11.60 11.01
N LEU A 159 24.72 -10.84 9.99
CA LEU A 159 23.81 -11.31 8.93
C LEU A 159 24.54 -11.32 7.58
N LYS A 160 24.50 -12.46 6.88
CA LYS A 160 24.90 -12.57 5.47
C LYS A 160 23.80 -12.12 4.51
N GLU A 161 22.56 -12.29 4.92
CA GLU A 161 21.36 -11.89 4.19
C GLU A 161 20.19 -11.88 5.17
N ILE A 162 19.31 -10.90 5.05
CA ILE A 162 17.99 -10.95 5.67
C ILE A 162 16.95 -10.37 4.72
N ILE A 163 15.86 -11.10 4.55
CA ILE A 163 14.70 -10.72 3.74
C ILE A 163 13.49 -10.76 4.65
N PHE A 164 12.78 -9.65 4.74
CA PHE A 164 11.62 -9.54 5.60
C PHE A 164 10.53 -8.69 4.97
N ASN A 165 9.30 -9.05 5.30
CA ASN A 165 8.11 -8.33 4.93
C ASN A 165 7.80 -7.28 6.00
N VAL A 166 7.43 -6.08 5.57
CA VAL A 166 6.94 -5.02 6.45
C VAL A 166 5.57 -4.59 5.97
N LYS A 167 4.57 -4.66 6.85
CA LYS A 167 3.18 -4.35 6.52
C LYS A 167 2.51 -3.43 7.53
N ASN A 168 1.34 -2.94 7.13
CA ASN A 168 0.46 -1.98 7.81
C ASN A 168 0.83 -0.51 7.51
N GLY A 169 -0.15 0.28 7.07
CA GLY A 169 0.04 1.72 6.85
C GLY A 169 0.72 2.05 5.50
N ASN A 170 1.49 3.13 5.46
CA ASN A 170 2.12 3.69 4.26
C ASN A 170 3.62 3.35 4.18
N VAL A 171 3.95 2.07 4.33
CA VAL A 171 5.33 1.59 4.48
C VAL A 171 6.21 1.99 3.30
N PHE A 172 5.75 1.76 2.06
CA PHE A 172 6.56 2.04 0.86
C PHE A 172 6.86 3.53 0.69
N ASP A 173 5.88 4.40 0.96
CA ASP A 173 6.05 5.85 0.77
C ASP A 173 7.16 6.44 1.65
N ILE A 174 7.31 5.88 2.85
CA ILE A 174 8.32 6.32 3.81
C ILE A 174 9.67 5.67 3.51
N LEU A 175 9.68 4.34 3.30
CA LEU A 175 10.93 3.60 3.19
C LEU A 175 11.56 3.63 1.80
N LYS A 176 10.86 4.01 0.72
CA LYS A 176 11.44 4.02 -0.65
C LYS A 176 12.75 4.79 -0.80
N TYR A 177 13.00 5.78 0.06
CA TYR A 177 14.22 6.60 0.05
C TYR A 177 15.42 5.93 0.73
N GLU A 178 15.20 4.84 1.46
CA GLU A 178 16.22 4.07 2.18
C GLU A 178 16.94 3.06 1.29
N ALA A 179 16.44 2.86 0.06
CA ALA A 179 17.03 1.94 -0.90
C ALA A 179 18.39 2.45 -1.38
N GLY A 180 19.40 1.59 -1.34
CA GLY A 180 20.75 1.92 -1.79
C GLY A 180 21.85 1.36 -0.88
N VAL A 181 23.02 1.97 -0.98
CA VAL A 181 24.22 1.55 -0.25
C VAL A 181 24.41 2.43 0.98
N HIS A 182 24.46 1.78 2.14
CA HIS A 182 24.73 2.37 3.44
C HIS A 182 26.19 2.15 3.79
N ARG A 183 26.89 3.20 4.22
CA ARG A 183 28.33 3.17 4.54
C ARG A 183 28.55 3.43 6.03
N VAL A 184 29.44 2.66 6.64
CA VAL A 184 29.91 2.86 8.02
C VAL A 184 31.42 3.01 8.05
N GLN A 185 31.92 3.90 8.91
CA GLN A 185 33.33 4.03 9.22
C GLN A 185 33.54 3.97 10.74
N ARG A 186 34.20 2.91 11.21
CA ARG A 186 34.51 2.73 12.63
C ARG A 186 35.67 1.74 12.81
N ILE A 187 36.14 1.59 14.04
CA ILE A 187 37.03 0.50 14.42
C ILE A 187 36.16 -0.76 14.60
N PRO A 188 36.30 -1.80 13.77
CA PRO A 188 35.51 -3.03 13.88
C PRO A 188 35.78 -3.75 15.21
N GLU A 189 34.77 -4.47 15.70
CA GLU A 189 34.94 -5.35 16.87
C GLU A 189 35.91 -6.51 16.58
N THR A 190 36.11 -6.83 15.30
CA THR A 190 37.03 -7.86 14.82
C THR A 190 38.48 -7.37 14.63
N GLU A 191 38.74 -6.07 14.77
CA GLU A 191 40.06 -5.46 14.50
C GLU A 191 40.90 -5.32 15.77
N LYS A 192 42.14 -5.82 15.75
CA LYS A 192 43.05 -5.80 16.91
C LYS A 192 43.92 -4.55 16.97
N SER A 193 44.13 -3.88 15.85
CA SER A 193 45.12 -2.79 15.72
C SER A 193 44.53 -1.40 15.97
N GLY A 194 43.23 -1.29 16.26
CA GLY A 194 42.55 -0.01 16.47
C GLY A 194 42.38 0.85 15.20
N ARG A 195 42.50 0.25 14.01
CA ARG A 195 42.39 0.97 12.74
C ARG A 195 40.93 1.16 12.33
N THR A 196 40.58 2.34 11.83
CA THR A 196 39.27 2.61 11.24
C THR A 196 39.12 1.89 9.90
N HIS A 197 38.08 1.08 9.77
CA HIS A 197 37.69 0.43 8.52
C HIS A 197 36.46 1.10 7.94
N THR A 198 36.32 1.00 6.62
CA THR A 198 35.09 1.38 5.91
C THR A 198 34.38 0.12 5.47
N SER A 199 33.10 0.01 5.78
CA SER A 199 32.26 -1.12 5.38
C SER A 199 30.94 -0.63 4.79
N THR A 200 30.31 -1.45 3.96
CA THR A 200 29.05 -1.12 3.29
C THR A 200 28.03 -2.22 3.43
N VAL A 201 26.76 -1.85 3.35
CA VAL A 201 25.58 -2.72 3.33
C VAL A 201 24.63 -2.19 2.26
N THR A 202 24.02 -3.07 1.49
CA THR A 202 22.98 -2.72 0.52
C THR A 202 21.61 -3.00 1.13
N VAL A 203 20.69 -2.05 0.99
CA VAL A 203 19.28 -2.19 1.33
C VAL A 203 18.48 -2.10 0.04
N ALA A 204 17.70 -3.13 -0.26
CA ALA A 204 16.76 -3.16 -1.36
C ALA A 204 15.32 -3.16 -0.82
N ILE A 205 14.44 -2.41 -1.48
CA ILE A 205 13.05 -2.22 -1.06
C ILE A 205 12.16 -2.46 -2.27
N LEU A 206 11.35 -3.50 -2.17
CA LEU A 206 10.48 -3.95 -3.24
C LEU A 206 9.03 -3.77 -2.79
N PRO A 207 8.19 -3.05 -3.54
CA PRO A 207 6.76 -3.04 -3.28
C PRO A 207 6.22 -4.46 -3.49
N LYS A 208 5.44 -4.97 -2.54
CA LYS A 208 4.78 -6.26 -2.76
C LYS A 208 3.63 -6.05 -3.73
N ALA A 209 3.69 -6.70 -4.89
CA ALA A 209 2.56 -6.75 -5.82
C ALA A 209 1.41 -7.54 -5.16
N LYS A 210 0.17 -7.11 -5.42
CA LYS A 210 -0.99 -7.94 -5.09
C LYS A 210 -0.94 -9.16 -6.00
N ASP A 211 -1.13 -10.34 -5.43
CA ASP A 211 -1.40 -11.54 -6.24
C ASP A 211 -2.75 -11.29 -6.92
N GLU A 212 -2.74 -11.05 -8.23
CA GLU A 212 -3.97 -11.00 -9.01
C GLU A 212 -4.48 -12.44 -9.17
N GLU A 213 -5.71 -12.70 -8.73
CA GLU A 213 -6.39 -13.94 -9.10
C GLU A 213 -6.59 -13.93 -10.61
N LEU A 214 -5.81 -14.76 -11.30
CA LEU A 214 -5.87 -14.87 -12.74
C LEU A 214 -7.19 -15.55 -13.12
N GLU A 215 -8.16 -14.75 -13.55
CA GLU A 215 -9.44 -15.25 -14.06
C GLU A 215 -9.25 -15.76 -15.50
N ILE A 216 -9.33 -17.08 -15.68
CA ILE A 216 -9.29 -17.69 -17.02
C ILE A 216 -10.66 -17.54 -17.65
N LYS A 217 -10.78 -16.64 -18.63
CA LYS A 217 -12.01 -16.45 -19.38
C LYS A 217 -12.23 -17.63 -20.33
N PRO A 218 -13.38 -18.33 -20.28
CA PRO A 218 -13.66 -19.46 -21.19
C PRO A 218 -13.61 -19.07 -22.68
N GLN A 219 -13.89 -17.81 -23.01
CA GLN A 219 -13.85 -17.28 -24.38
C GLN A 219 -12.44 -17.25 -24.98
N ASP A 220 -11.40 -17.20 -24.12
CA ASP A 220 -9.99 -17.19 -24.52
C ASP A 220 -9.42 -18.61 -24.66
N LEU A 221 -10.21 -19.63 -24.33
CA LEU A 221 -9.83 -21.04 -24.43
C LEU A 221 -10.43 -21.68 -25.67
N ARG A 222 -9.56 -22.32 -26.47
CA ARG A 222 -9.98 -23.32 -27.45
C ARG A 222 -9.86 -24.70 -26.83
N ILE A 223 -10.97 -25.43 -26.82
CA ILE A 223 -11.03 -26.80 -26.28
C ILE A 223 -11.19 -27.75 -27.46
N ASP A 224 -10.15 -28.53 -27.72
CA ASP A 224 -10.13 -29.55 -28.77
C ASP A 224 -10.25 -30.94 -28.10
N THR A 225 -11.22 -31.74 -28.54
CA THR A 225 -11.37 -33.14 -28.12
C THR A 225 -10.90 -34.05 -29.24
N TYR A 226 -10.13 -35.08 -28.91
CA TYR A 226 -9.55 -36.00 -29.89
C TYR A 226 -9.33 -37.38 -29.27
N ARG A 227 -8.94 -38.34 -30.12
CA ARG A 227 -8.70 -39.72 -29.69
C ARG A 227 -7.34 -39.83 -28.99
N ALA A 228 -7.32 -40.48 -27.83
CA ALA A 228 -6.08 -40.70 -27.08
C ALA A 228 -5.11 -41.60 -27.87
N SER A 229 -3.80 -41.38 -27.66
CA SER A 229 -2.74 -42.19 -28.26
C SER A 229 -2.13 -43.12 -27.20
N GLY A 230 -2.08 -44.43 -27.47
CA GLY A 230 -1.55 -45.44 -26.55
C GLY A 230 -2.13 -46.86 -26.77
N PRO A 231 -1.60 -47.88 -26.07
CA PRO A 231 -2.11 -49.25 -26.13
C PRO A 231 -3.50 -49.31 -25.50
N GLY A 232 -4.54 -49.34 -26.33
CA GLY A 232 -5.93 -49.34 -25.91
C GLY A 232 -6.79 -50.27 -26.76
N GLY A 233 -7.74 -50.94 -26.11
CA GLY A 233 -8.70 -51.81 -26.80
C GLY A 233 -9.69 -51.04 -27.68
N GLN A 234 -10.76 -51.70 -28.13
CA GLN A 234 -11.78 -51.10 -29.02
C GLN A 234 -12.37 -49.77 -28.50
N TYR A 235 -12.34 -49.54 -27.19
CA TYR A 235 -12.81 -48.30 -26.54
C TYR A 235 -11.98 -47.06 -26.89
N VAL A 236 -10.65 -47.18 -26.97
CA VAL A 236 -9.75 -46.05 -27.28
C VAL A 236 -9.87 -45.60 -28.73
N ASN A 237 -10.21 -46.53 -29.64
CA ASN A 237 -10.37 -46.24 -31.05
C ASN A 237 -11.72 -45.59 -31.42
N LYS A 238 -12.73 -45.69 -30.54
CA LYS A 238 -14.11 -45.24 -30.82
C LYS A 238 -14.52 -43.95 -30.10
N ARG A 239 -13.86 -43.57 -29.00
CA ARG A 239 -14.22 -42.39 -28.20
C ARG A 239 -13.12 -41.34 -28.20
N GLU A 240 -13.51 -40.08 -28.23
CA GLU A 240 -12.62 -38.94 -28.00
C GLU A 240 -12.40 -38.80 -26.50
N SER A 241 -11.35 -39.47 -26.00
CA SER A 241 -11.01 -39.51 -24.57
C SER A 241 -9.84 -38.60 -24.20
N ALA A 242 -9.24 -37.89 -25.16
CA ALA A 242 -8.18 -36.91 -24.91
C ALA A 242 -8.71 -35.49 -25.13
N VAL A 243 -8.24 -34.56 -24.31
CA VAL A 243 -8.62 -33.14 -24.36
C VAL A 243 -7.36 -32.30 -24.45
N ARG A 244 -7.35 -31.32 -25.35
CA ARG A 244 -6.36 -30.27 -25.42
C ARG A 244 -7.04 -28.93 -25.22
N ILE A 245 -6.49 -28.13 -24.32
CA ILE A 245 -6.94 -26.77 -24.06
C ILE A 245 -5.81 -25.83 -24.51
N THR A 246 -6.15 -24.88 -25.37
CA THR A 246 -5.22 -23.86 -25.86
C THR A 246 -5.71 -22.49 -25.43
N HIS A 247 -4.90 -21.75 -24.68
CA HIS A 247 -5.19 -20.35 -24.37
C HIS A 247 -4.76 -19.49 -25.55
N MET A 248 -5.74 -19.05 -26.35
CA MET A 248 -5.54 -18.40 -27.65
C MET A 248 -4.64 -17.15 -27.58
N PRO A 249 -4.76 -16.25 -26.58
CA PRO A 249 -3.90 -15.07 -26.50
C PRO A 249 -2.41 -15.39 -26.31
N THR A 250 -2.11 -16.44 -25.55
CA THR A 250 -0.72 -16.81 -25.23
C THR A 250 -0.14 -17.91 -26.12
N GLY A 251 -0.99 -18.66 -26.82
CA GLY A 251 -0.61 -19.85 -27.59
C GLY A 251 -0.20 -21.06 -26.75
N ILE A 252 -0.26 -20.98 -25.41
CA ILE A 252 0.02 -22.11 -24.51
C ILE A 252 -1.06 -23.16 -24.68
N ALA A 253 -0.65 -24.39 -24.98
CA ALA A 253 -1.53 -25.54 -25.09
C ALA A 253 -1.13 -26.61 -24.08
N VAL A 254 -2.13 -27.13 -23.35
CA VAL A 254 -1.97 -28.27 -22.45
C VAL A 254 -2.88 -29.38 -22.94
N ALA A 255 -2.35 -30.58 -23.07
CA ALA A 255 -3.10 -31.77 -23.41
C ALA A 255 -3.11 -32.73 -22.23
N SER A 256 -4.28 -33.30 -21.94
CA SER A 256 -4.45 -34.34 -20.95
C SER A 256 -5.16 -35.53 -21.58
N GLN A 257 -4.60 -36.72 -21.34
CA GLN A 257 -5.24 -37.99 -21.62
C GLN A 257 -5.10 -38.84 -20.36
N THR A 258 -6.22 -39.25 -19.79
CA THR A 258 -6.21 -40.20 -18.68
C THR A 258 -6.12 -41.60 -19.28
N SER A 259 -5.11 -42.36 -18.86
CA SER A 259 -4.95 -43.79 -19.17
C SER A 259 -6.05 -44.62 -18.54
#